data_AF-A0A258KCS2-F1
#
_entry.id   AF-A0A258KCS2-F1
#
_cell.length_a   1.000
_cell.length_b   1.000
_cell.length_c   1.000
_cell.angle_alpha   90.00
_cell.angle_beta   90.00
_cell.angle_gamma   90.00
#
_symmetry.space_group_name_H-M   'P 1'
#
loop_
_entity.id
_entity.type
_entity.pdbx_description
1 polymer ?
#
loop_
_entity_poly.entity_id
_entity_poly.type
_entity_poly.pdbx_seq_one_letter_code
_entity_poly.pdbx_strand_id
1 'polypeptide(L)'
;AIFHGADLRGADFSGAVLGGADLSGARGLDQDQLDEACGDGSTRLPRGLSVRSCHGDRRHIRVVVDFEHAKAQAAAARAAAAAARAVPKPPAPPKPPKY
;
A
#
# COMPACT_ATOMS: atom_id res chain seq x y z
N ALA A 1 -22.07 -10.21 -12.18
CA ALA A 1 -23.49 -9.83 -12.27
C ALA A 1 -23.81 -9.44 -13.72
N ILE A 2 -25.05 -9.62 -14.19
CA ILE A 2 -25.46 -9.31 -15.57
C ILE A 2 -26.56 -8.23 -15.54
N PHE A 3 -26.36 -7.12 -16.24
CA PHE A 3 -27.24 -5.95 -16.27
C PHE A 3 -27.76 -5.63 -17.68
N HIS A 4 -27.85 -6.64 -18.54
CA HIS A 4 -28.35 -6.46 -19.90
C HIS A 4 -29.81 -5.95 -19.87
N GLY A 5 -30.07 -4.85 -20.56
CA GLY A 5 -31.40 -4.20 -20.59
C GLY A 5 -31.74 -3.37 -19.35
N ALA A 6 -30.87 -3.31 -18.35
CA ALA A 6 -31.10 -2.47 -17.17
C ALA A 6 -31.03 -0.98 -17.55
N ASP A 7 -31.90 -0.18 -16.93
CA ASP A 7 -31.87 1.28 -17.02
C ASP A 7 -31.18 1.83 -15.77
N LEU A 8 -30.00 2.43 -15.95
CA LEU A 8 -29.12 2.87 -14.88
C LEU A 8 -28.96 4.40 -14.86
N ARG A 9 -29.89 5.13 -15.49
CA ARG A 9 -29.91 6.60 -15.48
C ARG A 9 -29.93 7.15 -14.06
N GLY A 10 -28.93 7.95 -13.72
CA GLY A 10 -28.82 8.57 -12.41
C GLY A 10 -28.48 7.61 -11.27
N ALA A 11 -28.09 6.37 -11.56
CA ALA A 11 -27.54 5.46 -10.57
C ALA A 11 -26.22 5.99 -10.00
N ASP A 12 -26.01 5.86 -8.70
CA ASP A 12 -24.74 6.19 -8.05
C ASP A 12 -23.89 4.92 -7.92
N PHE A 13 -22.71 4.91 -8.56
CA PHE A 13 -21.73 3.83 -8.48
C PHE A 13 -20.47 4.24 -7.71
N SER A 14 -20.52 5.33 -6.93
CA SER A 14 -19.39 5.79 -6.13
C SER A 14 -18.90 4.71 -5.17
N GLY A 15 -17.65 4.26 -5.34
CA GLY A 15 -17.05 3.19 -4.56
C GLY A 15 -17.57 1.78 -4.87
N ALA A 16 -18.39 1.61 -5.91
CA ALA A 16 -18.91 0.30 -6.30
C ALA A 16 -17.80 -0.60 -6.89
N VAL A 17 -17.85 -1.90 -6.58
CA VAL A 17 -16.95 -2.90 -7.17
C VAL A 17 -17.69 -3.66 -8.27
N LEU A 18 -17.34 -3.34 -9.52
CA LEU A 18 -17.94 -3.85 -10.76
C LEU A 18 -17.06 -4.92 -11.45
N GLY A 19 -16.03 -5.43 -10.77
CA GLY A 19 -15.17 -6.51 -11.29
C GLY A 19 -16.01 -7.72 -11.74
N GLY A 20 -15.83 -8.14 -13.01
CA GLY A 20 -16.60 -9.23 -13.60
C GLY A 20 -18.09 -8.96 -13.83
N ALA A 21 -18.53 -7.69 -13.76
CA ALA A 21 -19.90 -7.31 -14.14
C ALA A 21 -20.03 -7.18 -15.67
N ASP A 22 -21.15 -7.66 -16.21
CA ASP A 22 -21.54 -7.41 -17.60
C ASP A 22 -22.62 -6.32 -17.67
N LEU A 23 -22.17 -5.11 -18.02
CA LEU A 23 -22.97 -3.90 -18.24
C LEU A 23 -23.12 -3.60 -19.74
N SER A 24 -22.67 -4.47 -20.65
CA SER A 24 -22.60 -4.20 -22.09
C SER A 24 -23.95 -3.88 -22.74
N GLY A 25 -25.05 -4.36 -22.15
CA GLY A 25 -26.42 -4.06 -22.58
C GLY A 25 -27.18 -3.09 -21.68
N ALA A 26 -26.53 -2.48 -20.69
CA ALA A 26 -27.17 -1.49 -19.85
C ALA A 26 -27.41 -0.18 -20.62
N ARG A 27 -28.45 0.55 -20.23
CA ARG A 27 -28.86 1.83 -20.83
C ARG A 27 -28.74 2.94 -19.82
N GLY A 28 -28.43 4.14 -20.31
CA GLY A 28 -28.33 5.33 -19.48
C GLY A 28 -27.19 5.30 -18.48
N LEU A 29 -26.12 4.60 -18.86
CA LEU A 29 -24.87 4.61 -18.14
C LEU A 29 -23.99 5.72 -18.74
N ASP A 30 -23.43 6.56 -17.88
CA ASP A 30 -22.56 7.67 -18.24
C ASP A 30 -21.16 7.47 -17.64
N GLN A 31 -20.16 8.13 -18.24
CA GLN A 31 -18.76 8.00 -17.83
C GLN A 31 -18.55 8.45 -16.38
N ASP A 32 -19.18 9.56 -15.97
CA ASP A 32 -19.09 10.10 -14.61
C ASP A 32 -19.51 9.08 -13.55
N GLN A 33 -20.51 8.24 -13.84
CA GLN A 33 -20.94 7.19 -12.92
C GLN A 33 -19.87 6.10 -12.76
N LEU A 34 -19.10 5.82 -13.83
CA LEU A 34 -18.04 4.81 -13.81
C LEU A 34 -16.70 5.33 -13.28
N ASP A 35 -16.48 6.65 -13.32
CA ASP A 35 -15.21 7.27 -12.89
C ASP A 35 -14.94 7.06 -11.40
N GLU A 36 -15.99 6.98 -10.58
CA GLU A 36 -15.91 6.69 -9.14
C GLU A 36 -16.08 5.21 -8.81
N ALA A 37 -16.27 4.35 -9.81
CA ALA A 37 -16.42 2.91 -9.65
C ALA A 37 -15.13 2.15 -9.93
N CYS A 38 -15.04 0.92 -9.41
CA CYS A 38 -13.90 0.04 -9.53
C CYS A 38 -14.24 -1.21 -10.35
N GLY A 39 -13.64 -1.37 -11.53
CA GLY A 39 -13.77 -2.56 -12.37
C GLY A 39 -12.46 -3.32 -12.56
N ASP A 40 -12.49 -4.27 -13.50
CA ASP A 40 -11.32 -5.00 -13.99
C ASP A 40 -11.42 -5.32 -15.48
N GLY A 41 -10.41 -6.01 -16.01
CA GLY A 41 -10.40 -6.48 -17.40
C GLY A 41 -11.49 -7.50 -17.72
N SER A 42 -12.26 -7.98 -16.74
CA SER A 42 -13.43 -8.83 -16.95
C SER A 42 -14.77 -8.07 -16.89
N THR A 43 -14.77 -6.79 -16.47
CA THR A 43 -15.93 -5.90 -16.57
C THR A 43 -16.22 -5.58 -18.03
N ARG A 44 -17.46 -5.85 -18.49
CA ARG A 44 -17.90 -5.54 -19.85
C ARG A 44 -18.78 -4.30 -19.85
N LEU A 45 -18.38 -3.26 -20.57
CA LEU A 45 -19.08 -1.98 -20.63
C LEU A 45 -19.72 -1.75 -22.01
N PRO A 46 -20.72 -0.85 -22.10
CA PRO A 46 -21.19 -0.33 -23.38
C PRO A 46 -20.06 0.37 -24.16
N ARG A 47 -20.23 0.50 -25.48
CA ARG A 47 -19.22 1.14 -26.33
C ARG A 47 -18.98 2.59 -25.90
N GLY A 48 -17.70 2.98 -25.85
CA GLY A 48 -17.30 4.34 -25.53
C GLY A 48 -17.20 4.64 -24.04
N LEU A 49 -17.46 3.67 -23.17
CA LEU A 49 -17.33 3.80 -21.72
C LEU A 49 -16.16 2.99 -21.20
N SER A 50 -15.55 3.50 -20.13
CA SER A 50 -14.42 2.86 -19.44
C SER A 50 -14.62 2.94 -17.93
N VAL A 51 -14.05 1.98 -17.20
CA VAL A 51 -14.07 1.98 -15.74
C VAL A 51 -12.64 1.92 -15.23
N ARG A 52 -12.39 2.58 -14.10
CA ARG A 52 -11.09 2.51 -13.43
C ARG A 52 -10.82 1.07 -13.02
N SER A 53 -9.73 0.50 -13.51
CA SER A 53 -9.28 -0.82 -13.05
C SER A 53 -8.68 -0.71 -11.67
N CYS A 54 -9.39 -1.22 -10.65
CA CYS A 54 -8.90 -1.24 -9.27
C CYS A 54 -8.27 -2.58 -8.88
N HIS A 55 -8.26 -3.55 -9.80
CA HIS A 55 -7.63 -4.85 -9.60
C HIS A 55 -6.11 -4.71 -9.63
N GLY A 56 -5.59 -4.40 -8.45
CA GLY A 56 -4.19 -4.11 -8.16
C GLY A 56 -4.03 -3.45 -6.80
N ASP A 57 -5.08 -2.77 -6.31
CA ASP A 57 -5.12 -2.19 -4.97
C ASP A 57 -5.97 -3.04 -4.01
N ARG A 58 -5.96 -4.37 -4.23
CA ARG A 58 -5.66 -5.20 -3.07
C ARG A 58 -4.32 -4.67 -2.59
N ARG A 59 -4.34 -3.75 -1.62
CA ARG A 59 -3.25 -3.61 -0.67
C ARG A 59 -3.10 -5.00 -0.10
N HIS A 60 -2.30 -5.83 -0.76
CA HIS A 60 -1.59 -6.91 -0.15
C HIS A 60 -0.75 -6.19 0.87
N ILE A 61 -1.33 -5.95 2.05
CA ILE A 61 -0.59 -5.61 3.23
C ILE A 61 0.26 -6.86 3.42
N ARG A 62 1.43 -6.85 2.77
CA ARG A 62 2.45 -7.83 3.00
C ARG A 62 2.96 -7.46 4.38
N VAL A 63 2.32 -8.04 5.40
CA VAL A 63 2.86 -8.02 6.75
C VAL A 63 4.12 -8.87 6.67
N VAL A 64 5.21 -8.25 6.20
CA VAL A 64 6.55 -8.80 6.35
C VAL A 64 6.88 -8.63 7.83
N VAL A 65 6.64 -9.69 8.59
CA VAL A 65 7.34 -9.88 9.85
C VAL A 65 8.80 -10.16 9.50
N ASP A 66 9.57 -9.11 9.23
CA ASP A 66 10.99 -9.19 8.93
C ASP A 66 11.77 -9.43 10.24
N PHE A 67 11.76 -10.69 10.69
CA PHE A 67 12.52 -11.15 11.85
C PHE A 67 14.02 -10.82 11.73
N GLU A 68 14.55 -10.76 10.50
CA GLU A 68 15.93 -10.35 10.24
C GLU A 68 16.17 -8.88 10.58
N HIS A 69 15.21 -7.99 10.29
CA HIS A 69 15.29 -6.58 10.65
C HIS A 69 15.22 -6.40 12.18
N ALA A 70 14.37 -7.17 12.87
CA ALA A 70 14.28 -7.18 14.33
C ALA A 70 15.58 -7.69 14.99
N LYS A 71 16.19 -8.76 14.45
CA LYS A 71 17.50 -9.27 14.92
C LYS A 71 18.62 -8.24 14.70
N ALA A 72 18.64 -7.57 13.55
CA ALA A 72 19.64 -6.57 13.21
C ALA A 72 19.61 -5.38 14.20
N GLN A 73 18.42 -4.90 14.55
CA GLN A 73 18.27 -3.83 15.54
C GLN A 73 18.71 -4.27 16.94
N ALA A 74 18.41 -5.51 17.35
CA ALA A 74 18.86 -6.06 18.63
C ALA A 74 20.40 -6.23 18.68
N ALA A 75 21.03 -6.65 17.58
CA ALA A 75 22.49 -6.72 17.48
C ALA A 75 23.14 -5.33 17.55
N ALA A 76 22.58 -4.35 16.85
CA ALA A 76 23.03 -2.96 16.90
C ALA A 76 22.88 -2.35 18.31
N ALA A 77 21.75 -2.60 18.98
CA ALA A 77 21.53 -2.14 20.35
C ALA A 77 22.52 -2.77 21.36
N ARG A 78 22.83 -4.06 21.19
CA ARG A 78 23.84 -4.76 22.00
C ARG A 78 25.25 -4.22 21.74
N ALA A 79 25.59 -3.91 20.49
CA ALA A 79 26.87 -3.30 20.13
C ALA A 79 27.01 -1.89 20.71
N ALA A 80 25.95 -1.07 20.62
CA ALA A 80 25.93 0.27 21.22
C ALA A 80 26.05 0.22 22.75
N ALA A 81 25.36 -0.73 23.41
CA ALA A 81 25.48 -0.93 24.85
C ALA A 81 26.87 -1.41 25.28
N ALA A 82 27.54 -2.23 24.46
CA ALA A 82 28.92 -2.64 24.70
C ALA A 82 29.91 -1.48 24.53
N ALA A 83 29.73 -0.64 23.50
CA ALA A 83 30.55 0.54 23.27
C ALA A 83 30.41 1.58 24.40
N ALA A 84 29.19 1.79 24.91
CA ALA A 84 28.95 2.68 26.05
C ALA A 84 29.59 2.19 27.36
N ARG A 85 29.81 0.88 27.51
CA ARG A 85 30.52 0.29 28.66
C ARG A 85 32.04 0.42 28.57
N ALA A 86 32.58 0.69 27.38
CA ALA A 86 34.01 0.78 27.12
C ALA A 86 34.53 2.23 27.17
N VAL A 87 34.14 3.01 28.19
CA VAL A 87 34.70 4.35 28.40
C VAL A 87 36.23 4.22 28.50
N PRO A 88 37.02 4.84 27.60
CA PRO A 88 38.47 4.73 27.64
C PRO A 88 39.00 5.42 28.91
N LYS A 89 39.91 4.75 29.61
CA LYS A 89 40.59 5.29 30.81
C LYS A 89 41.20 6.66 30.45
N PRO A 90 40.98 7.72 31.25
CA PRO A 90 41.56 9.02 30.97
C PRO A 90 43.09 8.92 30.81
N PRO A 91 43.70 9.66 29.87
CA PRO A 91 45.15 9.67 29.73
C PRO A 91 45.80 10.08 31.05
N ALA A 92 46.87 9.36 31.42
CA ALA A 92 47.56 9.60 32.68
C ALA A 92 48.09 11.06 32.72
N PRO A 93 48.03 11.72 33.89
CA PRO A 93 48.52 13.09 34.01
C PRO A 93 50.01 13.15 33.63
N PRO A 94 50.46 14.24 32.96
CA PRO A 94 51.86 14.40 32.60
C PRO A 94 52.72 14.42 33.87
N LYS A 95 53.88 13.76 33.79
CA LYS A 95 54.80 13.65 34.94
C LYS A 95 55.28 15.07 35.33
N PRO A 96 55.34 15.38 36.63
CA PRO A 96 55.82 16.69 37.08
C PRO A 96 57.28 16.90 36.66
N PRO A 97 57.66 18.14 36.32
CA PRO A 97 59.04 18.46 35.96
C PRO A 97 59.97 18.22 37.15
N LYS A 98 61.12 17.61 36.88
CA LYS A 98 62.18 17.41 37.86
C LYS A 98 63.02 18.70 37.91
N TYR A 99 63.08 19.32 39.09
CA TYR A 99 64.11 20.30 39.45
C TYR A 99 64.91 19.75 40.62
#